data_AF-A0A2E9LJ15-F1
#
_entry.id   AF-A0A2E9LJ15-F1
#
_cell.length_a   1.000
_cell.length_b   1.000
_cell.length_c   1.000
_cell.angle_alpha   90.00
_cell.angle_beta   90.00
_cell.angle_gamma   90.00
#
_symmetry.space_group_name_H-M   'P 1'
#
loop_
_entity.id
_entity.type
_entity.pdbx_description
1 polymer ?
#
loop_
_entity_poly.entity_id
_entity_poly.type
_entity_poly.pdbx_seq_one_letter_code
_entity_poly.pdbx_strand_id
1 'polypeptide(L)'
;MVNPAFEIRMVKENLDLSMALLQAVQEEKVTARQLFRDGPEDMFVAFAVDNNGPDQIELTRRAANQARAAFALSVIQTQRSLDRVFVNQPLEEENPDLQAARCVMFLLKNTVFPNLFQPVWNCPPEYRRRFEVRPINLLMDAGELHGKGLSWDHVGGLPQFLELLVFFANWVQDLDEVGSPVQAVQQAAREAEMEAEIIFSSPVPARMIEGPVERFVDVQCDVGDNNLVLAKDLYAGFQEWCRDTGQNDVSQRSFGMQLTAMGFQRRRRGRGKHWWDGIKLTAPVQTAESLLQESLVGAANGYEESYQTELPT
;
A
#
# COMPACT_ATOMS: atom_id res chain seq x y z
N MET A 1 -3.21 -14.08 -2.18
CA MET A 1 -3.20 -13.43 -0.85
C MET A 1 -3.57 -14.49 0.18
N VAL A 2 -2.93 -14.49 1.36
CA VAL A 2 -3.27 -15.43 2.45
C VAL A 2 -4.62 -15.04 3.05
N ASN A 3 -5.45 -16.03 3.42
CA ASN A 3 -6.76 -15.81 4.03
C ASN A 3 -6.58 -15.06 5.39
N PRO A 4 -7.28 -13.94 5.63
CA PRO A 4 -7.13 -13.16 6.87
C PRO A 4 -7.52 -13.94 8.15
N ALA A 5 -8.51 -14.83 8.13
CA ALA A 5 -8.83 -15.69 9.27
C ALA A 5 -7.67 -16.64 9.59
N PHE A 6 -7.03 -17.21 8.57
CA PHE A 6 -5.85 -18.06 8.75
C PHE A 6 -4.68 -17.28 9.35
N GLU A 7 -4.43 -16.03 8.92
CA GLU A 7 -3.40 -15.18 9.52
C GLU A 7 -3.62 -14.97 11.02
N ILE A 8 -4.88 -14.74 11.45
CA ILE A 8 -5.24 -14.57 12.86
C ILE A 8 -5.01 -15.86 13.66
N ARG A 9 -5.38 -17.03 13.11
CA ARG A 9 -5.12 -18.32 13.76
C ARG A 9 -3.63 -18.59 13.93
N MET A 10 -2.81 -18.29 12.92
CA MET A 10 -1.35 -18.48 13.02
C MET A 10 -0.71 -17.63 14.12
N VAL A 11 -1.09 -16.36 14.26
CA VAL A 11 -0.52 -15.52 15.32
C VAL A 11 -1.00 -15.91 16.71
N LYS A 12 -2.20 -16.48 16.82
CA LYS A 12 -2.69 -17.11 18.04
C LYS A 12 -1.84 -18.32 18.42
N GLU A 13 -1.57 -19.22 17.47
CA GLU A 13 -0.70 -20.40 17.70
C GLU A 13 0.73 -20.00 18.08
N ASN A 14 1.28 -18.96 17.43
CA ASN A 14 2.59 -18.42 17.78
C ASN A 14 2.65 -17.88 19.22
N LEU A 15 1.59 -17.19 19.65
CA LEU A 15 1.48 -16.69 21.01
C LEU A 15 1.34 -17.84 22.02
N ASP A 16 0.48 -18.83 21.75
CA ASP A 16 0.33 -20.01 22.60
C ASP A 16 1.66 -20.73 22.81
N LEU A 17 2.41 -20.97 21.73
CA LEU A 17 3.72 -21.61 21.80
C LEU A 17 4.70 -20.79 22.65
N SER A 18 4.70 -19.47 22.47
CA SER A 18 5.60 -18.57 23.21
C SER A 18 5.24 -18.52 24.70
N MET A 19 3.95 -18.58 25.04
CA MET A 19 3.47 -18.64 26.42
C MET A 19 3.76 -19.99 27.07
N ALA A 20 3.56 -21.09 26.34
CA ALA A 20 3.91 -22.43 26.81
C ALA A 20 5.42 -22.56 27.08
N LEU A 21 6.26 -21.99 26.20
CA LEU A 21 7.71 -21.94 26.40
C LEU A 21 8.08 -21.12 27.63
N LEU A 22 7.48 -19.94 27.82
CA LEU A 22 7.70 -19.12 29.01
C LEU A 22 7.33 -19.88 30.29
N GLN A 23 6.17 -20.52 30.31
CA GLN A 23 5.74 -21.33 31.46
C GLN A 23 6.69 -22.49 31.72
N ALA A 24 7.12 -23.22 30.68
CA ALA A 24 8.04 -24.33 30.82
C ALA A 24 9.42 -23.89 31.36
N VAL A 25 9.89 -22.71 30.98
CA VAL A 25 11.13 -22.13 31.52
C VAL A 25 10.95 -21.67 32.98
N GLN A 26 9.82 -21.04 33.31
CA GLN A 26 9.52 -20.60 34.68
C GLN A 26 9.35 -21.77 35.65
N GLU A 27 8.80 -22.89 35.17
CA GLU A 27 8.66 -24.14 35.93
C GLU A 27 9.92 -25.02 35.87
N GLU A 28 11.02 -24.52 35.29
CA GLU A 28 12.32 -25.22 35.14
C GLU A 28 12.23 -26.56 34.39
N LYS A 29 11.14 -26.78 33.63
CA LYS A 29 10.96 -27.96 32.76
C LYS A 29 11.82 -27.90 31.51
N VAL A 30 12.22 -26.68 31.10
CA VAL A 30 13.15 -26.41 30.00
C VAL A 30 14.35 -25.64 30.53
N THR A 31 15.54 -26.16 30.25
CA THR A 31 16.82 -25.54 30.63
C THR A 31 17.62 -25.12 29.40
N ALA A 32 18.58 -24.21 29.61
CA ALA A 32 19.45 -23.71 28.55
C ALA A 32 20.17 -24.83 27.79
N ARG A 33 20.65 -25.86 28.49
CA ARG A 33 21.34 -27.02 27.88
C ARG A 33 20.45 -27.83 26.93
N GLN A 34 19.14 -27.81 27.12
CA GLN A 34 18.20 -28.53 26.26
C GLN A 34 17.89 -27.76 24.98
N LEU A 35 17.92 -26.41 25.03
CA LEU A 35 17.64 -25.52 23.90
C LEU A 35 18.89 -25.19 23.08
N PHE A 36 19.99 -24.91 23.77
CA PHE A 36 21.30 -24.63 23.20
C PHE A 36 22.12 -25.91 23.30
N ARG A 37 21.84 -26.86 22.41
CA ARG A 37 22.76 -27.97 22.16
C ARG A 37 23.95 -27.43 21.39
N ASP A 38 25.14 -27.99 21.60
CA ASP A 38 26.23 -27.87 20.64
C ASP A 38 25.67 -28.29 19.27
N GLY A 39 25.62 -27.34 18.33
CA GLY A 39 25.30 -27.65 16.96
C GLY A 39 26.36 -28.60 16.37
N PRO A 40 26.13 -29.16 15.16
CA PRO A 40 27.24 -29.71 14.39
C PRO A 40 28.36 -28.66 14.32
N GLU A 41 29.63 -29.06 14.40
CA GLU A 41 30.79 -28.15 14.47
C GLU A 41 30.79 -27.03 13.39
N ASP A 42 30.07 -27.23 12.29
CA ASP A 42 29.94 -26.30 11.16
C ASP A 42 28.83 -25.23 11.31
N MET A 43 27.97 -25.29 12.33
CA MET A 43 26.88 -24.33 12.49
C MET A 43 27.30 -23.18 13.43
N PHE A 44 27.87 -22.13 12.84
CA PHE A 44 28.16 -20.88 13.54
C PHE A 44 26.85 -20.19 13.97
N VAL A 45 26.49 -20.34 15.25
CA VAL A 45 25.47 -19.49 15.87
C VAL A 45 26.15 -18.17 16.24
N ALA A 46 25.82 -17.09 15.53
CA ALA A 46 26.42 -15.75 15.68
C ALA A 46 26.29 -15.12 17.08
N PHE A 47 25.57 -15.78 17.98
CA PHE A 47 25.46 -15.44 19.40
C PHE A 47 26.02 -16.61 20.21
N ALA A 48 27.34 -16.73 20.25
CA ALA A 48 28.03 -17.63 21.17
C ALA A 48 27.65 -17.22 22.60
N VAL A 49 26.59 -17.84 23.13
CA VAL A 49 26.47 -17.98 24.57
C VAL A 49 27.61 -18.91 24.99
N ASP A 50 28.16 -18.72 26.19
CA ASP A 50 29.14 -19.66 26.72
C ASP A 50 28.68 -21.13 26.54
N ASN A 51 29.61 -22.08 26.55
CA ASN A 51 29.29 -23.51 26.35
C ASN A 51 28.31 -24.07 27.40
N ASN A 52 27.95 -23.34 28.45
CA ASN A 52 26.93 -23.73 29.44
C ASN A 52 25.53 -23.16 29.13
N GLY A 53 25.40 -22.23 28.18
CA GLY A 53 24.16 -21.53 27.86
C GLY A 53 23.80 -20.46 28.90
N PRO A 54 22.71 -19.68 28.68
CA PRO A 54 22.29 -18.68 29.65
C PRO A 54 21.89 -19.32 30.98
N ASP A 55 22.11 -18.63 32.11
CA ASP A 55 21.55 -19.08 33.39
C ASP A 55 20.01 -19.06 33.37
N GLN A 56 19.36 -19.68 34.35
CA GLN A 56 17.90 -19.82 34.35
C GLN A 56 17.17 -18.46 34.42
N ILE A 57 17.81 -17.46 35.04
CA ILE A 57 17.30 -16.09 35.13
C ILE A 57 17.30 -15.44 33.75
N GLU A 58 18.41 -15.56 33.03
CA GLU A 58 18.58 -15.04 31.68
C GLU A 58 17.68 -15.77 30.68
N LEU A 59 17.53 -17.08 30.82
CA LEU A 59 16.60 -17.87 30.00
C LEU A 59 15.16 -17.41 30.20
N THR A 60 14.74 -17.20 31.45
CA THR A 60 13.42 -16.68 31.79
C THR A 60 13.20 -15.29 31.18
N ARG A 61 14.21 -14.41 31.25
CA ARG A 61 14.17 -13.08 30.63
C ARG A 61 13.97 -13.17 29.11
N ARG A 62 14.71 -14.05 28.43
CA ARG A 62 14.59 -14.27 26.98
C ARG A 62 13.24 -14.82 26.58
N ALA A 63 12.73 -15.83 27.30
CA ALA A 63 11.40 -16.38 27.06
C ALA A 63 10.31 -15.32 27.28
N ALA A 64 10.44 -14.47 28.31
CA ALA A 64 9.51 -13.39 28.58
C ALA A 64 9.55 -12.28 27.51
N ASN A 65 10.73 -11.98 26.94
CA ASN A 65 10.85 -11.09 25.79
C ASN A 65 10.17 -11.69 24.56
N GLN A 66 10.35 -12.98 24.30
CA GLN A 66 9.72 -13.68 23.18
C GLN A 66 8.19 -13.67 23.30
N ALA A 67 7.66 -13.96 24.49
CA ALA A 67 6.22 -13.91 24.74
C ALA A 67 5.64 -12.50 24.52
N ARG A 68 6.34 -11.44 24.95
CA ARG A 68 5.94 -10.06 24.69
C ARG A 68 5.94 -9.72 23.19
N ALA A 69 6.97 -10.17 22.46
CA ALA A 69 7.05 -9.97 21.02
C ALA A 69 5.92 -10.70 20.28
N ALA A 70 5.64 -11.96 20.65
CA ALA A 70 4.55 -12.75 20.08
C ALA A 70 3.18 -12.12 20.37
N PHE A 71 2.97 -11.63 21.60
CA PHE A 71 1.74 -10.92 21.96
C PHE A 71 1.54 -9.68 21.09
N ALA A 72 2.55 -8.85 20.96
CA ALA A 72 2.45 -7.66 20.14
C ALA A 72 2.27 -7.95 18.65
N LEU A 73 2.96 -8.97 18.14
CA LEU A 73 2.75 -9.46 16.78
C LEU A 73 1.29 -9.88 16.58
N SER A 74 0.70 -10.61 17.54
CA SER A 74 -0.69 -11.03 17.46
C SER A 74 -1.64 -9.83 17.39
N VAL A 75 -1.44 -8.81 18.23
CA VAL A 75 -2.25 -7.58 18.21
C VAL A 75 -2.13 -6.84 16.87
N ILE A 76 -0.91 -6.58 16.40
CA ILE A 76 -0.66 -5.78 15.19
C ILE A 76 -1.15 -6.51 13.96
N GLN A 77 -0.84 -7.81 13.84
CA GLN A 77 -1.22 -8.61 12.69
C GLN A 77 -2.73 -8.83 12.66
N THR A 78 -3.37 -9.14 13.79
CA THR A 78 -4.83 -9.29 13.83
C THR A 78 -5.53 -7.99 13.45
N GLN A 79 -5.11 -6.83 13.98
CA GLN A 79 -5.66 -5.54 13.56
C GLN A 79 -5.50 -5.34 12.05
N ARG A 80 -4.32 -5.64 11.49
CA ARG A 80 -4.07 -5.52 10.05
C ARG A 80 -4.95 -6.46 9.22
N SER A 81 -5.22 -7.67 9.69
CA SER A 81 -6.14 -8.61 9.04
C SER A 81 -7.58 -8.09 9.09
N LEU A 82 -8.02 -7.51 10.23
CA LEU A 82 -9.33 -6.88 10.37
C LEU A 82 -9.48 -5.66 9.43
N ASP A 83 -8.47 -4.79 9.34
CA ASP A 83 -8.50 -3.61 8.47
C ASP A 83 -8.62 -3.97 6.97
N ARG A 84 -8.30 -5.20 6.57
CA ARG A 84 -8.53 -5.68 5.19
C ARG A 84 -9.95 -6.17 4.95
N VAL A 85 -10.63 -6.64 6.00
CA VAL A 85 -11.95 -7.29 5.92
C VAL A 85 -13.06 -6.30 6.19
N PHE A 86 -12.79 -5.28 6.99
CA PHE A 86 -13.77 -4.31 7.43
C PHE A 86 -13.40 -2.90 6.99
N VAL A 87 -14.37 -2.18 6.41
CA VAL A 87 -14.18 -0.82 5.91
C VAL A 87 -14.49 0.24 6.97
N ASN A 88 -15.50 -0.02 7.80
CA ASN A 88 -16.00 0.94 8.78
C ASN A 88 -15.09 1.02 10.00
N GLN A 89 -15.15 2.16 10.69
CA GLN A 89 -14.44 2.33 11.96
C GLN A 89 -15.02 1.38 13.02
N PRO A 90 -14.21 0.93 14.00
CA PRO A 90 -14.69 0.02 15.04
C PRO A 90 -15.94 0.48 15.80
N LEU A 91 -16.19 1.78 15.92
CA LEU A 91 -17.36 2.34 16.60
C LEU A 91 -18.64 2.34 15.76
N GLU A 92 -18.51 2.18 14.44
CA GLU A 92 -19.61 2.24 13.47
C GLU A 92 -20.22 0.85 13.20
N GLU A 93 -19.67 -0.21 13.81
CA GLU A 93 -20.15 -1.57 13.65
C GLU A 93 -21.56 -1.76 14.22
N GLU A 94 -22.43 -2.40 13.44
CA GLU A 94 -23.84 -2.64 13.81
C GLU A 94 -23.98 -3.71 14.89
N ASN A 95 -23.20 -4.78 14.80
CA ASN A 95 -23.22 -5.85 15.80
C ASN A 95 -22.49 -5.38 17.08
N PRO A 96 -23.16 -5.35 18.25
CA PRO A 96 -22.58 -4.79 19.46
C PRO A 96 -21.37 -5.58 19.98
N ASP A 97 -21.38 -6.91 19.87
CA ASP A 97 -20.28 -7.75 20.33
C ASP A 97 -19.06 -7.60 19.41
N LEU A 98 -19.29 -7.52 18.09
CA LEU A 98 -18.23 -7.25 17.11
C LEU A 98 -17.67 -5.83 17.27
N GLN A 99 -18.54 -4.84 17.49
CA GLN A 99 -18.15 -3.46 17.76
C GLN A 99 -17.22 -3.38 18.98
N ALA A 100 -17.63 -4.00 20.10
CA ALA A 100 -16.85 -4.06 21.32
C ALA A 100 -15.50 -4.76 21.09
N ALA A 101 -15.49 -5.93 20.46
CA ALA A 101 -14.28 -6.68 20.14
C ALA A 101 -13.31 -5.84 19.31
N ARG A 102 -13.78 -5.23 18.21
CA ARG A 102 -12.95 -4.41 17.33
C ARG A 102 -12.43 -3.16 18.02
N CYS A 103 -13.21 -2.55 18.90
CA CYS A 103 -12.73 -1.44 19.75
C CYS A 103 -11.61 -1.89 20.70
N VAL A 104 -11.74 -3.06 21.32
CA VAL A 104 -10.69 -3.65 22.18
C VAL A 104 -9.40 -3.86 21.39
N MET A 105 -9.48 -4.49 20.22
CA MET A 105 -8.30 -4.74 19.37
C MET A 105 -7.65 -3.45 18.87
N PHE A 106 -8.45 -2.47 18.46
CA PHE A 106 -7.97 -1.16 18.04
C PHE A 106 -7.20 -0.45 19.16
N LEU A 107 -7.75 -0.45 20.38
CA LEU A 107 -7.11 0.16 21.54
C LEU A 107 -5.83 -0.57 21.95
N LEU A 108 -5.81 -1.91 21.89
CA LEU A 108 -4.60 -2.70 22.10
C LEU A 108 -3.52 -2.34 21.08
N LYS A 109 -3.87 -2.26 19.80
CA LYS A 109 -2.92 -1.87 18.74
C LYS A 109 -2.38 -0.46 18.97
N ASN A 110 -3.22 0.50 19.34
CA ASN A 110 -2.77 1.87 19.63
C ASN A 110 -1.86 1.98 20.85
N THR A 111 -1.97 1.01 21.77
CA THR A 111 -1.18 0.92 22.99
C THR A 111 0.17 0.25 22.75
N VAL A 112 0.19 -0.82 21.95
CA VAL A 112 1.38 -1.65 21.70
C VAL A 112 2.26 -1.10 20.58
N PHE A 113 1.65 -0.58 19.51
CA PHE A 113 2.37 -0.17 18.29
C PHE A 113 3.42 0.93 18.51
N PRO A 114 3.17 1.98 19.33
CA PRO A 114 4.17 3.04 19.53
C PRO A 114 5.39 2.61 20.33
N ASN A 115 5.21 1.74 21.33
CA ASN A 115 6.29 1.25 22.18
C ASN A 115 6.01 -0.18 22.66
N LEU A 116 6.69 -1.12 22.02
CA LEU A 116 6.61 -2.55 22.32
C LEU A 116 7.09 -2.91 23.74
N PHE A 117 8.11 -2.21 24.22
CA PHE A 117 8.83 -2.58 25.44
C PHE A 117 8.15 -2.06 26.70
N GLN A 118 7.54 -0.89 26.60
CA GLN A 118 6.80 -0.24 27.68
C GLN A 118 5.50 0.36 27.13
N PRO A 119 4.55 -0.49 26.71
CA PRO A 119 3.27 -0.04 26.16
C PRO A 119 2.44 0.68 27.22
N VAL A 120 1.93 1.85 26.86
CA VAL A 120 1.07 2.70 27.68
C VAL A 120 -0.25 2.87 26.96
N TRP A 121 -1.35 2.64 27.66
CA TRP A 121 -2.70 2.71 27.11
C TRP A 121 -2.97 4.09 26.52
N ASN A 122 -3.31 4.10 25.23
CA ASN A 122 -3.75 5.29 24.53
C ASN A 122 -5.22 5.13 24.13
N CYS A 123 -6.12 5.57 25.01
CA CYS A 123 -7.57 5.58 24.78
C CYS A 123 -8.05 6.97 24.35
N PRO A 124 -8.37 7.20 23.05
CA PRO A 124 -8.98 8.45 22.60
C PRO A 124 -10.33 8.70 23.27
N PRO A 125 -10.77 9.96 23.44
CA PRO A 125 -11.99 10.29 24.17
C PRO A 125 -13.24 9.51 23.72
N GLU A 126 -13.43 9.33 22.41
CA GLU A 126 -14.58 8.59 21.87
C GLU A 126 -14.59 7.09 22.21
N TYR A 127 -13.44 6.53 22.61
CA TYR A 127 -13.30 5.15 23.05
C TYR A 127 -13.28 4.98 24.56
N ARG A 128 -13.36 6.05 25.38
CA ARG A 128 -13.29 5.98 26.86
C ARG A 128 -14.61 5.50 27.47
N ARG A 129 -14.93 4.23 27.26
CA ARG A 129 -16.14 3.57 27.74
C ARG A 129 -15.89 2.09 28.03
N ARG A 130 -16.89 1.42 28.58
CA ARG A 130 -16.88 -0.03 28.79
C ARG A 130 -17.20 -0.75 27.50
N PHE A 131 -16.40 -1.76 27.20
CA PHE A 131 -16.59 -2.68 26.08
C PHE A 131 -16.77 -4.08 26.63
N GLU A 132 -17.89 -4.71 26.28
CA GLU A 132 -18.24 -6.06 26.69
C GLU A 132 -18.43 -6.92 25.44
N VAL A 133 -17.66 -8.01 25.35
CA VAL A 133 -17.81 -9.03 24.31
C VAL A 133 -18.39 -10.27 24.97
N ARG A 134 -19.72 -10.38 24.93
CA ARG A 134 -20.46 -11.38 25.70
C ARG A 134 -20.11 -12.82 25.34
N PRO A 135 -19.93 -13.20 24.06
CA PRO A 135 -19.63 -14.58 23.69
C PRO A 135 -18.35 -15.16 24.31
N ILE A 136 -17.38 -14.31 24.66
CA ILE A 136 -16.09 -14.72 25.24
C ILE A 136 -15.90 -14.21 26.68
N ASN A 137 -16.94 -13.63 27.29
CA ASN A 137 -16.90 -13.04 28.64
C ASN A 137 -15.74 -12.04 28.83
N LEU A 138 -15.43 -11.25 27.80
CA LEU A 138 -14.39 -10.22 27.87
C LEU A 138 -15.03 -8.88 28.24
N LEU A 139 -14.54 -8.26 29.30
CA LEU A 139 -14.93 -6.92 29.74
C LEU A 139 -13.69 -6.05 29.87
N MET A 140 -13.68 -4.90 29.18
CA MET A 140 -12.61 -3.92 29.25
C MET A 140 -13.20 -2.52 29.50
N ASP A 141 -12.74 -1.84 30.55
CA ASP A 141 -13.13 -0.46 30.85
C ASP A 141 -12.06 0.53 30.37
N ALA A 142 -12.20 1.05 29.15
CA ALA A 142 -11.24 2.00 28.59
C ALA A 142 -11.32 3.40 29.23
N GLY A 143 -12.34 3.68 30.05
CA GLY A 143 -12.49 4.96 30.75
C GLY A 143 -11.38 5.21 31.78
N GLU A 144 -10.85 4.14 32.35
CA GLU A 144 -9.83 4.20 33.41
C GLU A 144 -8.44 3.82 32.95
N LEU A 145 -8.26 3.42 31.69
CA LEU A 145 -6.99 2.84 31.22
C LEU A 145 -6.03 3.87 30.65
N HIS A 146 -6.50 5.00 30.12
CA HIS A 146 -5.64 5.99 29.47
C HIS A 146 -4.45 6.39 30.36
N GLY A 147 -3.23 6.26 29.82
CA GLY A 147 -1.97 6.57 30.53
C GLY A 147 -1.45 5.48 31.46
N LYS A 148 -2.19 4.38 31.69
CA LYS A 148 -1.71 3.24 32.48
C LYS A 148 -0.83 2.30 31.65
N GLY A 149 0.11 1.62 32.30
CA GLY A 149 0.88 0.56 31.65
C GLY A 149 -0.03 -0.61 31.24
N LEU A 150 0.29 -1.28 30.13
CA LEU A 150 -0.46 -2.46 29.70
C LEU A 150 -0.31 -3.62 30.69
N SER A 151 -1.40 -4.32 30.94
CA SER A 151 -1.48 -5.58 31.68
C SER A 151 -2.54 -6.44 30.99
N TRP A 152 -2.36 -7.76 31.00
CA TRP A 152 -3.35 -8.69 30.45
C TRP A 152 -4.66 -8.67 31.23
N ASP A 153 -4.62 -8.35 32.52
CA ASP A 153 -5.83 -8.28 33.36
C ASP A 153 -6.84 -7.24 32.85
N HIS A 154 -6.36 -6.20 32.15
CA HIS A 154 -7.22 -5.17 31.57
C HIS A 154 -8.15 -5.71 30.46
N VAL A 155 -7.80 -6.85 29.85
CA VAL A 155 -8.63 -7.53 28.82
C VAL A 155 -9.14 -8.88 29.32
N GLY A 156 -9.23 -9.06 30.64
CA GLY A 156 -9.70 -10.28 31.28
C GLY A 156 -8.63 -11.36 31.48
N GLY A 157 -7.39 -11.11 31.05
CA GLY A 157 -6.27 -12.05 31.12
C GLY A 157 -5.86 -12.61 29.76
N LEU A 158 -4.81 -13.43 29.76
CA LEU A 158 -4.36 -14.12 28.55
C LEU A 158 -5.44 -15.02 27.93
N PRO A 159 -6.21 -15.83 28.68
CA PRO A 159 -7.20 -16.72 28.08
C PRO A 159 -8.26 -15.94 27.28
N GLN A 160 -8.78 -14.85 27.85
CA GLN A 160 -9.77 -13.98 27.21
C GLN A 160 -9.21 -13.31 25.96
N PHE A 161 -7.92 -12.93 25.97
CA PHE A 161 -7.26 -12.42 24.78
C PHE A 161 -7.13 -13.49 23.68
N LEU A 162 -6.81 -14.73 24.03
CA LEU A 162 -6.75 -15.83 23.05
C LEU A 162 -8.14 -16.14 22.47
N GLU A 163 -9.18 -16.15 23.31
CA GLU A 163 -10.58 -16.28 22.87
C GLU A 163 -10.99 -15.12 21.95
N LEU A 164 -10.52 -13.90 22.20
CA LEU A 164 -10.74 -12.75 21.31
C LEU A 164 -10.12 -12.99 19.93
N LEU A 165 -8.92 -13.56 19.84
CA LEU A 165 -8.31 -13.92 18.55
C LEU A 165 -9.14 -14.98 17.82
N VAL A 166 -9.61 -16.01 18.52
CA VAL A 166 -10.47 -17.06 17.95
C VAL A 166 -11.81 -16.47 17.48
N PHE A 167 -12.41 -15.59 18.28
CA PHE A 167 -13.63 -14.87 17.93
C PHE A 167 -13.47 -14.14 16.60
N PHE A 168 -12.40 -13.36 16.43
CA PHE A 168 -12.15 -12.67 15.16
C PHE A 168 -11.91 -13.64 14.00
N ALA A 169 -11.14 -14.70 14.20
CA ALA A 169 -10.88 -15.68 13.14
C ALA A 169 -12.19 -16.32 12.64
N ASN A 170 -13.11 -16.66 13.55
CA ASN A 170 -14.40 -17.22 13.19
C ASN A 170 -15.27 -16.19 12.44
N TRP A 171 -15.38 -14.96 12.96
CA TRP A 171 -16.12 -13.88 12.28
C TRP A 171 -15.63 -13.61 10.87
N VAL A 172 -14.32 -13.53 10.68
CA VAL A 172 -13.71 -13.30 9.36
C VAL A 172 -13.94 -14.49 8.44
N GLN A 173 -13.86 -15.71 8.96
CA GLN A 173 -14.14 -16.92 8.19
C GLN A 173 -15.60 -16.96 7.74
N ASP A 174 -16.55 -16.67 8.63
CA ASP A 174 -17.98 -16.63 8.31
C ASP A 174 -18.27 -15.58 7.22
N LEU A 175 -17.59 -14.42 7.27
CA LEU A 175 -17.70 -13.39 6.23
C LEU A 175 -17.12 -13.85 4.89
N ASP A 176 -15.99 -14.55 4.87
CA ASP A 176 -15.43 -15.12 3.65
C ASP A 176 -16.36 -16.19 3.04
N GLU A 177 -17.03 -17.00 3.86
CA GLU A 177 -17.98 -18.03 3.42
C GLU A 177 -19.28 -17.45 2.84
N VAL A 178 -19.76 -16.32 3.38
CA VAL A 178 -20.98 -15.63 2.92
C VAL A 178 -20.67 -14.61 1.79
N GLY A 179 -19.39 -14.35 1.51
CA GLY A 179 -18.91 -13.32 0.60
C GLY A 179 -18.64 -12.02 1.35
N SER A 180 -17.35 -11.69 1.54
CA SER A 180 -16.94 -10.52 2.33
C SER A 180 -17.50 -9.23 1.72
N PRO A 181 -18.02 -8.27 2.52
CA PRO A 181 -18.45 -6.96 2.01
C PRO A 181 -17.34 -6.22 1.26
N VAL A 182 -16.06 -6.41 1.66
CA VAL A 182 -14.92 -5.83 0.96
C VAL A 182 -14.69 -6.51 -0.39
N GLN A 183 -14.84 -7.83 -0.46
CA GLN A 183 -14.79 -8.54 -1.74
C GLN A 183 -15.97 -8.13 -2.63
N ALA A 184 -17.18 -8.00 -2.09
CA ALA A 184 -18.34 -7.53 -2.83
C ALA A 184 -18.17 -6.08 -3.32
N VAL A 185 -17.59 -5.17 -2.52
CA VAL A 185 -17.28 -3.80 -2.94
C VAL A 185 -16.16 -3.78 -3.98
N GLN A 186 -15.11 -4.59 -3.82
CA GLN A 186 -14.02 -4.69 -4.81
C GLN A 186 -14.49 -5.37 -6.10
N GLN A 187 -15.37 -6.36 -6.00
CA GLN A 187 -16.01 -7.06 -7.11
C GLN A 187 -16.97 -6.12 -7.82
N ALA A 188 -17.83 -5.38 -7.10
CA ALA A 188 -18.71 -4.37 -7.67
C ALA A 188 -17.93 -3.20 -8.28
N ALA A 189 -16.79 -2.80 -7.70
CA ALA A 189 -15.91 -1.80 -8.30
C ALA A 189 -15.27 -2.33 -9.59
N ARG A 190 -14.80 -3.58 -9.59
CA ARG A 190 -14.28 -4.24 -10.81
C ARG A 190 -15.36 -4.47 -11.86
N GLU A 191 -16.57 -4.85 -11.45
CA GLU A 191 -17.72 -5.04 -12.31
C GLU A 191 -18.20 -3.70 -12.86
N ALA A 192 -18.15 -2.61 -12.08
CA ALA A 192 -18.43 -1.27 -12.57
C ALA A 192 -17.35 -0.75 -13.53
N GLU A 193 -16.07 -1.06 -13.27
CA GLU A 193 -14.96 -0.78 -14.18
C GLU A 193 -15.09 -1.59 -15.49
N MET A 194 -15.48 -2.86 -15.39
CA MET A 194 -15.66 -3.75 -16.52
C MET A 194 -16.96 -3.46 -17.30
N GLU A 195 -18.05 -3.08 -16.62
CA GLU A 195 -19.27 -2.56 -17.25
C GLU A 195 -19.00 -1.23 -17.96
N ALA A 196 -18.21 -0.34 -17.35
CA ALA A 196 -17.76 0.87 -18.04
C ALA A 196 -16.97 0.52 -19.30
N GLU A 197 -16.09 -0.48 -19.26
CA GLU A 197 -15.30 -0.96 -20.42
C GLU A 197 -16.17 -1.67 -21.49
N ILE A 198 -17.20 -2.43 -21.08
CA ILE A 198 -18.15 -3.11 -21.98
C ILE A 198 -19.11 -2.10 -22.64
N ILE A 199 -19.54 -1.06 -21.93
CA ILE A 199 -20.35 0.05 -22.48
C ILE A 199 -19.58 0.80 -23.59
N PHE A 200 -18.24 0.81 -23.55
CA PHE A 200 -17.41 1.38 -24.62
C PHE A 200 -17.35 0.52 -25.90
N SER A 201 -17.85 -0.72 -25.89
CA SER A 201 -17.70 -1.67 -27.02
C SER A 201 -18.95 -1.84 -27.92
N SER A 202 -20.08 -1.20 -27.61
CA SER A 202 -21.21 -1.07 -28.55
C SER A 202 -21.25 0.35 -29.14
N PRO A 203 -21.45 0.51 -30.46
CA PRO A 203 -21.11 1.76 -31.13
C PRO A 203 -22.14 2.84 -30.78
N VAL A 204 -21.75 3.78 -29.93
CA VAL A 204 -22.59 4.93 -29.57
C VAL A 204 -22.14 6.16 -30.39
N PRO A 205 -23.11 6.88 -30.98
CA PRO A 205 -22.91 7.95 -31.96
C PRO A 205 -22.27 9.20 -31.36
N ALA A 206 -21.54 9.93 -32.22
CA ALA A 206 -21.12 11.33 -32.08
C ALA A 206 -20.80 11.79 -30.64
N ARG A 207 -19.61 11.44 -30.15
CA ARG A 207 -19.08 12.00 -28.89
C ARG A 207 -19.02 13.52 -29.02
N MET A 208 -19.67 14.22 -28.09
CA MET A 208 -19.48 15.64 -27.88
C MET A 208 -18.02 15.89 -27.52
N ILE A 209 -17.24 16.44 -28.45
CA ILE A 209 -15.87 16.88 -28.21
C ILE A 209 -15.96 18.15 -27.34
N GLU A 210 -15.76 18.00 -26.03
CA GLU A 210 -15.70 19.12 -25.10
C GLU A 210 -14.34 19.81 -25.21
N GLY A 211 -14.36 21.08 -25.62
CA GLY A 211 -13.23 22.01 -25.57
C GLY A 211 -12.63 22.38 -26.94
N PRO A 212 -12.01 23.58 -27.06
CA PRO A 212 -11.39 24.03 -28.31
C PRO A 212 -10.07 23.31 -28.61
N VAL A 213 -9.35 22.82 -27.59
CA VAL A 213 -8.05 22.15 -27.78
C VAL A 213 -8.24 20.73 -28.31
N GLU A 214 -9.23 20.01 -27.80
CA GLU A 214 -9.62 18.67 -28.25
C GLU A 214 -10.09 18.70 -29.70
N ARG A 215 -10.91 19.70 -30.08
CA ARG A 215 -11.34 19.93 -31.46
C ARG A 215 -10.18 20.30 -32.38
N PHE A 216 -9.23 21.09 -31.90
CA PHE A 216 -8.02 21.39 -32.66
C PHE A 216 -7.17 20.15 -32.93
N VAL A 217 -6.99 19.29 -31.92
CA VAL A 217 -6.23 18.04 -32.08
C VAL A 217 -6.93 17.10 -33.08
N ASP A 218 -8.26 16.99 -33.02
CA ASP A 218 -9.05 16.15 -33.92
C ASP A 218 -9.01 16.64 -35.38
N VAL A 219 -9.08 17.95 -35.59
CA VAL A 219 -9.24 18.53 -36.94
C VAL A 219 -7.90 18.88 -37.61
N GLN A 220 -6.92 19.37 -36.84
CA GLN A 220 -5.68 19.97 -37.38
C GLN A 220 -4.42 19.17 -37.08
N CYS A 221 -4.51 18.09 -36.31
CA CYS A 221 -3.36 17.29 -35.92
C CYS A 221 -3.50 15.82 -36.32
N ASP A 222 -2.36 15.18 -36.59
CA ASP A 222 -2.24 13.75 -36.79
C ASP A 222 -1.57 13.12 -35.54
N VAL A 223 -2.24 12.13 -34.95
CA VAL A 223 -1.85 11.48 -33.69
C VAL A 223 -1.25 10.11 -33.98
N GLY A 224 -0.06 9.84 -33.45
CA GLY A 224 0.60 8.54 -33.63
C GLY A 224 1.98 8.49 -32.97
N ASP A 225 2.43 7.30 -32.61
CA ASP A 225 3.61 7.07 -31.74
C ASP A 225 4.93 7.64 -32.28
N ASN A 226 5.02 7.87 -33.60
CA ASN A 226 6.20 8.42 -34.28
C ASN A 226 6.07 9.91 -34.62
N ASN A 227 4.95 10.56 -34.28
CA ASN A 227 4.71 11.96 -34.61
C ASN A 227 5.34 12.88 -33.56
N LEU A 228 6.00 13.94 -34.06
CA LEU A 228 6.75 14.90 -33.26
C LEU A 228 6.51 16.32 -33.77
N VAL A 229 6.33 17.26 -32.85
CA VAL A 229 6.19 18.67 -33.20
C VAL A 229 6.80 19.58 -32.13
N LEU A 230 7.33 20.73 -32.55
CA LEU A 230 7.81 21.75 -31.64
C LEU A 230 6.64 22.34 -30.85
N ALA A 231 6.83 22.51 -29.53
CA ALA A 231 5.80 23.07 -28.67
C ALA A 231 5.40 24.50 -29.05
N LYS A 232 6.33 25.26 -29.65
CA LYS A 232 6.08 26.60 -30.18
C LYS A 232 5.15 26.55 -31.39
N ASP A 233 5.44 25.67 -32.33
CA ASP A 233 4.73 25.59 -33.62
C ASP A 233 3.32 25.02 -33.43
N LEU A 234 3.18 24.03 -32.54
CA LEU A 234 1.89 23.45 -32.19
C LEU A 234 0.96 24.48 -31.54
N TYR A 235 1.48 25.31 -30.63
CA TYR A 235 0.68 26.36 -30.00
C TYR A 235 0.36 27.49 -30.98
N ALA A 236 1.29 27.87 -31.85
CA ALA A 236 1.03 28.87 -32.90
C ALA A 236 -0.08 28.40 -33.86
N GLY A 237 -0.04 27.14 -34.30
CA GLY A 237 -1.10 26.54 -35.13
C GLY A 237 -2.46 26.51 -34.42
N PHE A 238 -2.48 26.27 -33.11
CA PHE A 238 -3.72 26.36 -32.32
C PHE A 238 -4.29 27.78 -32.26
N GLN A 239 -3.45 28.80 -32.05
CA GLN A 239 -3.90 30.20 -32.03
C GLN A 239 -4.39 30.70 -33.39
N GLU A 240 -3.81 30.20 -34.48
CA GLU A 240 -4.28 30.48 -35.84
C GLU A 240 -5.63 29.81 -36.10
N TRP A 241 -5.76 28.52 -35.76
CA TRP A 241 -7.04 27.82 -35.88
C TRP A 241 -8.16 28.43 -35.03
N CYS A 242 -7.86 28.90 -33.81
CA CYS A 242 -8.85 29.61 -32.99
C CYS A 242 -9.33 30.92 -33.64
N ARG A 243 -8.42 31.67 -34.27
CA ARG A 243 -8.77 32.89 -35.02
C ARG A 243 -9.63 32.57 -36.24
N ASP A 244 -9.31 31.52 -36.98
CA ASP A 244 -10.03 31.15 -38.21
C ASP A 244 -11.42 30.57 -37.92
N THR A 245 -11.59 29.88 -36.78
CA THR A 245 -12.85 29.24 -36.38
C THR A 245 -13.68 30.07 -35.40
N GLY A 246 -13.17 31.22 -34.95
CA GLY A 246 -13.83 32.09 -33.98
C GLY A 246 -13.93 31.48 -32.57
N GLN A 247 -13.08 30.51 -32.24
CA GLN A 247 -13.02 29.89 -30.92
C GLN A 247 -12.19 30.74 -29.94
N ASN A 248 -12.51 30.67 -28.65
CA ASN A 248 -11.72 31.34 -27.61
C ASN A 248 -10.37 30.62 -27.46
N ASP A 249 -9.27 31.37 -27.60
CA ASP A 249 -7.95 30.84 -27.33
C ASP A 249 -7.75 30.62 -25.82
N VAL A 250 -6.84 29.71 -25.49
CA VAL A 250 -6.41 29.46 -24.11
C VAL A 250 -4.94 29.80 -23.98
N SER A 251 -4.51 30.15 -22.76
CA SER A 251 -3.10 30.44 -22.49
C SER A 251 -2.20 29.24 -22.83
N GLN A 252 -0.96 29.50 -23.25
CA GLN A 252 0.01 28.46 -23.61
C GLN A 252 0.21 27.41 -22.50
N ARG A 253 0.12 27.84 -21.24
CA ARG A 253 0.20 26.96 -20.07
C ARG A 253 -1.02 26.03 -19.99
N SER A 254 -2.23 26.56 -20.18
CA SER A 254 -3.47 25.78 -20.17
C SER A 254 -3.53 24.81 -21.36
N PHE A 255 -3.12 25.26 -22.55
CA PHE A 255 -2.98 24.42 -23.74
C PHE A 255 -2.05 23.23 -23.48
N GLY A 256 -0.88 23.48 -22.89
CA GLY A 256 0.05 22.41 -22.53
C GLY A 256 -0.50 21.45 -21.48
N MET A 257 -1.23 21.95 -20.49
CA MET A 257 -1.87 21.09 -19.49
C MET A 257 -2.94 20.17 -20.10
N GLN A 258 -3.74 20.68 -21.04
CA GLN A 258 -4.76 19.89 -21.73
C GLN A 258 -4.13 18.83 -22.65
N LEU A 259 -3.04 19.15 -23.35
CA LEU A 259 -2.27 18.14 -24.11
C LEU A 259 -1.71 17.03 -23.22
N THR A 260 -1.21 17.36 -22.03
CA THR A 260 -0.77 16.34 -21.06
C THR A 260 -1.93 15.50 -20.53
N ALA A 261 -3.10 16.10 -20.29
CA ALA A 261 -4.30 15.36 -19.88
C ALA A 261 -4.81 14.42 -20.99
N MET A 262 -4.63 14.80 -22.26
CA MET A 262 -4.89 13.93 -23.43
C MET A 262 -3.83 12.83 -23.65
N GLY A 263 -2.80 12.75 -22.79
CA GLY A 263 -1.79 11.69 -22.83
C GLY A 263 -0.54 12.01 -23.64
N PHE A 264 -0.43 13.21 -24.23
CA PHE A 264 0.78 13.62 -24.94
C PHE A 264 1.91 13.96 -23.98
N GLN A 265 3.14 13.62 -24.36
CA GLN A 265 4.32 13.85 -23.53
C GLN A 265 5.16 15.01 -24.06
N ARG A 266 5.61 15.89 -23.17
CA ARG A 266 6.51 17.00 -23.51
C ARG A 266 7.95 16.65 -23.14
N ARG A 267 8.84 16.59 -24.12
CA ARG A 267 10.28 16.32 -23.92
C ARG A 267 11.16 17.49 -24.35
N ARG A 268 12.34 17.60 -23.73
CA ARG A 268 13.40 18.53 -24.18
C ARG A 268 14.37 17.75 -25.07
N ARG A 269 14.58 18.22 -26.29
CA ARG A 269 15.54 17.61 -27.24
C ARG A 269 16.63 18.63 -27.61
N GLY A 270 17.63 18.22 -28.39
CA GLY A 270 18.87 18.98 -28.67
C GLY A 270 18.65 20.47 -29.03
N ARG A 271 19.61 21.32 -28.62
CA ARG A 271 19.55 22.81 -28.67
C ARG A 271 18.52 23.46 -27.73
N GLY A 272 18.02 22.74 -26.74
CA GLY A 272 17.24 23.29 -25.64
C GLY A 272 15.77 23.58 -25.95
N LYS A 273 15.27 23.19 -27.13
CA LYS A 273 13.87 23.35 -27.56
C LYS A 273 12.96 22.28 -26.95
N HIS A 274 11.67 22.62 -26.78
CA HIS A 274 10.64 21.71 -26.26
C HIS A 274 9.80 21.11 -27.39
N TRP A 275 9.54 19.81 -27.30
CA TRP A 275 8.82 19.01 -28.28
C TRP A 275 7.66 18.26 -27.61
N TRP A 276 6.60 18.00 -28.37
CA TRP A 276 5.53 17.07 -28.01
C TRP A 276 5.68 15.77 -28.79
N ASP A 277 5.59 14.64 -28.09
CA ASP A 277 5.60 13.30 -28.65
C ASP A 277 4.17 12.77 -28.78
N GLY A 278 3.90 12.10 -29.90
CA GLY A 278 2.60 11.49 -30.20
C GLY A 278 1.69 12.34 -31.08
N ILE A 279 2.11 13.55 -31.48
CA ILE A 279 1.27 14.51 -32.24
C ILE A 279 2.10 15.34 -33.22
N LYS A 280 1.53 15.64 -34.40
CA LYS A 280 2.06 16.62 -35.36
C LYS A 280 0.93 17.39 -36.04
N LEU A 281 1.25 18.55 -36.62
CA LEU A 281 0.28 19.31 -37.42
C LEU A 281 0.08 18.64 -38.79
N THR A 282 -1.17 18.54 -39.25
CA THR A 282 -1.54 17.93 -40.54
C THR A 282 -1.11 18.78 -41.74
N ALA A 283 -1.01 20.10 -41.54
CA ALA A 283 -0.39 21.03 -42.49
C ALA A 283 0.86 21.68 -41.87
N PRO A 284 2.01 21.72 -42.56
CA PRO A 284 3.17 22.42 -42.05
C PRO A 284 2.88 23.93 -42.08
N VAL A 285 2.84 24.56 -40.90
CA VAL A 285 2.99 26.02 -40.80
C VAL A 285 4.39 26.32 -41.32
N GLN A 286 4.47 26.85 -42.54
CA GLN A 286 5.74 27.21 -43.15
C GLN A 286 6.40 28.31 -42.31
N THR A 287 7.33 27.89 -41.45
CA THR A 287 8.13 28.80 -40.63
C THR A 287 9.57 28.69 -41.11
N ALA A 288 10.23 29.85 -41.22
CA ALA A 288 11.50 30.05 -41.94
C ALA A 288 12.72 29.21 -41.48
N GLU A 289 12.59 28.37 -40.44
CA GLU A 289 13.66 27.48 -39.97
C GLU A 289 13.78 26.16 -40.78
N SER A 290 12.76 25.78 -41.57
CA SER A 290 12.76 24.51 -42.33
C SER A 290 13.71 24.46 -43.54
N LEU A 291 14.23 25.61 -44.00
CA LEU A 291 15.05 25.69 -45.23
C LEU A 291 16.54 25.39 -45.02
N LEU A 292 17.00 25.13 -43.79
CA LEU A 292 18.42 24.92 -43.49
C LEU A 292 18.82 23.45 -43.28
N GLN A 293 17.87 22.50 -43.25
CA GLN A 293 18.16 21.10 -42.91
C GLN A 293 18.26 20.16 -44.13
N GLU A 294 17.85 20.59 -45.32
CA GLU A 294 17.90 19.76 -46.55
C GLU A 294 19.24 19.80 -47.30
N SER A 295 20.24 20.58 -46.85
CA SER A 295 21.51 20.75 -47.59
C SER A 295 22.71 19.97 -47.04
N LEU A 296 22.54 19.03 -46.08
CA LEU A 296 23.68 18.32 -45.46
C LEU A 296 23.61 16.79 -45.51
N VAL A 297 22.64 16.20 -46.22
CA VAL A 297 22.60 14.75 -46.46
C VAL A 297 23.28 14.45 -47.79
N GLY A 298 24.60 14.62 -47.84
CA GLY A 298 25.33 14.49 -49.09
C GLY A 298 26.83 14.55 -48.95
N ALA A 299 27.43 13.75 -48.06
CA ALA A 299 28.79 13.22 -48.24
C ALA A 299 29.20 12.23 -47.14
N ALA A 300 29.77 11.12 -47.61
CA ALA A 300 30.81 10.29 -46.97
C ALA A 300 30.40 9.21 -45.94
N ASN A 301 30.21 8.02 -46.51
CA ASN A 301 30.55 6.71 -45.93
C ASN A 301 31.97 6.69 -45.32
N GLY A 302 32.16 5.90 -44.25
CA GLY A 302 33.47 5.30 -43.98
C GLY A 302 33.78 4.98 -42.51
N TYR A 303 33.85 3.68 -42.24
CA TYR A 303 34.78 2.97 -41.34
C TYR A 303 34.54 2.92 -39.81
N GLU A 304 34.42 1.68 -39.35
CA GLU A 304 34.65 1.16 -38.00
C GLU A 304 36.09 1.45 -37.54
N GLU A 305 36.27 1.85 -36.27
CA GLU A 305 37.33 1.26 -35.43
C GLU A 305 37.04 1.47 -33.94
N SER A 306 37.26 0.39 -33.21
CA SER A 306 37.24 0.20 -31.76
C SER A 306 38.14 1.16 -30.99
N TYR A 307 37.77 1.53 -29.75
CA TYR A 307 38.73 1.64 -28.64
C TYR A 307 38.05 1.40 -27.28
N GLN A 308 38.63 0.46 -26.52
CA GLN A 308 38.46 0.26 -25.09
C GLN A 308 38.86 1.52 -24.31
N THR A 309 38.28 1.72 -23.12
CA THR A 309 39.03 2.33 -22.02
C THR A 309 38.47 1.85 -20.68
N GLU A 310 39.38 1.37 -19.85
CA GLU A 310 39.16 0.75 -18.55
C GLU A 310 38.71 1.74 -17.46
N LEU A 311 38.13 1.19 -16.40
CA LEU A 311 37.77 1.86 -15.15
C LEU A 311 38.99 1.93 -14.20
N PRO A 312 39.20 3.03 -13.46
CA PRO A 312 40.19 3.07 -12.38
C PRO A 312 39.59 2.71 -11.01
N THR A 313 40.31 1.80 -10.35
CA THR A 313 40.51 1.48 -8.91
C THR A 313 39.51 1.97 -7.87
#